data_AF-A0A922S8W0-F1
#
_entry.id   AF-A0A922S8W0-F1
#
_cell.length_a   1.000
_cell.length_b   1.000
_cell.length_c   1.000
_cell.angle_alpha   90.00
_cell.angle_beta   90.00
_cell.angle_gamma   90.00
#
_symmetry.space_group_name_H-M   'P 1'
#
loop_
_entity.id
_entity.type
_entity.pdbx_description
1 polymer ?
#
loop_
_entity_poly.entity_id
_entity_poly.type
_entity_poly.pdbx_seq_one_letter_code
_entity_poly.pdbx_strand_id
1 'polypeptide(L)'
;MLCQAVLTSVLFHVTLGLTQHAVQFGVEYFQYRGLKFICVMTCDRYFRWTVQYSKASQNHSMAISGVSINSFMIDYNRVENCLRRKLHPVGVIVDAGCGGTEDVMDFVSI
;
A
#
# COMPACT_ATOMS: atom_id res chain seq x y z
N MET A 1 6.19 -35.98 -36.45
CA MET A 1 4.94 -35.44 -35.89
C MET A 1 4.51 -36.32 -34.74
N LEU A 2 4.65 -35.86 -33.50
CA LEU A 2 3.94 -36.35 -32.32
C LEU A 2 4.02 -35.23 -31.28
N CYS A 3 2.84 -34.71 -30.94
CA CYS A 3 2.60 -33.49 -30.20
C CYS A 3 2.98 -33.68 -28.73
N GLN A 4 3.98 -32.96 -28.22
CA GLN A 4 4.22 -32.86 -26.78
C GLN A 4 3.17 -31.92 -26.19
N ALA A 5 2.17 -32.48 -25.50
CA ALA A 5 1.29 -31.73 -24.64
C ALA A 5 2.05 -31.39 -23.36
N VAL A 6 2.66 -30.20 -23.33
CA VAL A 6 3.17 -29.62 -22.09
C VAL A 6 1.96 -29.09 -21.33
N LEU A 7 1.44 -29.89 -20.40
CA LEU A 7 0.55 -29.41 -19.35
C LEU A 7 1.36 -28.47 -18.44
N THR A 8 1.40 -27.19 -18.77
CA THR A 8 1.79 -26.14 -17.83
C THR A 8 0.69 -26.04 -16.79
N SER A 9 0.82 -26.79 -15.69
CA SER A 9 0.05 -26.55 -14.48
C SER A 9 0.39 -25.14 -13.99
N VAL A 10 -0.58 -24.24 -14.08
CA VAL A 10 -0.52 -22.92 -13.48
C VAL A 10 -0.54 -23.13 -11.97
N LEU A 11 0.66 -23.30 -11.40
CA LEU A 11 0.91 -23.36 -9.98
C LEU A 11 0.65 -21.96 -9.42
N PHE A 12 -0.60 -21.70 -9.02
CA PHE A 12 -0.94 -20.57 -8.16
C PHE A 12 -0.16 -20.73 -6.86
N HIS A 13 1.04 -20.13 -6.79
CA HIS A 13 1.77 -19.95 -5.56
C HIS A 13 1.00 -18.91 -4.75
N VAL A 14 0.02 -19.37 -3.97
CA VAL A 14 -0.58 -18.55 -2.94
C VAL A 14 0.48 -18.35 -1.87
N THR A 15 1.22 -17.26 -1.98
CA THR A 15 2.24 -16.85 -1.02
C THR A 15 1.56 -16.41 0.27
N LEU A 16 1.23 -17.37 1.15
CA LEU A 16 0.71 -17.13 2.50
C LEU A 16 1.73 -16.44 3.44
N GLY A 17 2.97 -16.20 2.99
CA GLY A 17 4.00 -15.41 3.68
C GLY A 17 4.16 -13.96 3.18
N LEU A 18 3.35 -13.52 2.22
CA LEU A 18 3.54 -12.22 1.56
C LEU A 18 3.21 -11.03 2.47
N THR A 19 2.39 -11.18 3.51
CA THR A 19 1.85 -10.04 4.25
C THR A 19 2.89 -9.30 5.10
N GLN A 20 3.70 -10.00 5.90
CA GLN A 20 4.78 -9.37 6.68
C GLN A 20 5.99 -8.99 5.82
N HIS A 21 6.37 -9.84 4.87
CA HIS A 21 7.50 -9.55 3.98
C HIS A 21 7.19 -8.40 3.02
N ALA A 22 5.94 -8.21 2.60
CA ALA A 22 5.54 -7.05 1.80
C ALA A 22 5.66 -5.74 2.58
N VAL A 23 5.32 -5.73 3.88
CA VAL A 23 5.48 -4.54 4.72
C VAL A 23 6.95 -4.13 4.83
N GLN A 24 7.83 -5.10 5.11
CA GLN A 24 9.26 -4.84 5.20
C GLN A 24 9.84 -4.37 3.86
N PHE A 25 9.50 -5.06 2.76
CA PHE A 25 9.90 -4.68 1.42
C PHE A 25 9.44 -3.26 1.06
N GLY A 26 8.19 -2.91 1.37
CA GLY A 26 7.66 -1.57 1.12
C GLY A 26 8.45 -0.50 1.87
N VAL A 27 8.75 -0.72 3.15
CA VAL A 27 9.58 0.19 3.97
C VAL A 27 10.98 0.37 3.39
N GLU A 28 11.65 -0.72 3.04
CA GLU A 28 13.00 -0.70 2.46
C GLU A 28 13.01 0.01 1.10
N TYR A 29 12.00 -0.23 0.26
CA TYR A 29 11.83 0.44 -1.01
C TYR A 29 11.71 1.96 -0.83
N PHE A 30 10.85 2.43 0.06
CA PHE A 30 10.68 3.86 0.30
C PHE A 30 11.88 4.51 0.97
N GLN A 31 12.57 3.78 1.86
CA GLN A 31 13.84 4.21 2.42
C GLN A 31 14.90 4.39 1.33
N TYR A 32 15.05 3.41 0.43
CA TYR A 32 15.98 3.49 -0.70
C TYR A 32 15.67 4.69 -1.60
N ARG A 33 14.39 5.02 -1.80
CA ARG A 33 13.93 6.21 -2.54
C ARG A 33 14.08 7.51 -1.75
N GLY A 34 14.61 7.47 -0.52
CA GLY A 34 14.84 8.66 0.32
C GLY A 34 13.57 9.29 0.89
N LEU A 35 12.44 8.59 0.88
CA LEU A 35 11.17 9.11 1.39
C LEU A 35 11.15 9.08 2.92
N LYS A 36 10.56 10.13 3.51
CA LYS A 36 10.44 10.29 4.97
C LYS A 36 9.01 10.16 5.47
N PHE A 37 8.04 10.12 4.55
CA PHE A 37 6.62 10.04 4.86
C PHE A 37 5.97 8.99 3.95
N ILE A 38 5.13 8.15 4.52
CA ILE A 38 4.32 7.19 3.78
C ILE A 38 2.86 7.37 4.17
N CYS A 39 2.00 7.47 3.16
CA CYS A 39 0.55 7.42 3.27
C CYS A 39 0.07 6.01 2.95
N VAL A 40 -0.61 5.37 3.89
CA VAL A 40 -1.16 4.01 3.78
C VAL A 40 -2.67 4.08 3.67
N MET A 41 -3.20 3.71 2.51
CA MET A 41 -4.62 3.77 2.18
C MET A 41 -5.17 2.36 1.99
N THR A 42 -6.00 1.90 2.91
CA THR A 42 -6.48 0.50 2.91
C THR A 42 -7.96 0.38 3.26
N CYS A 43 -8.52 -0.82 3.14
CA CYS A 43 -9.91 -1.10 3.48
C CYS A 43 -10.11 -1.15 5.00
N ASP A 44 -9.00 -1.20 5.74
CA ASP A 44 -8.98 -1.46 7.16
C ASP A 44 -9.39 -0.22 7.96
N ARG A 45 -10.54 -0.33 8.63
CA ARG A 45 -11.04 0.71 9.54
C ARG A 45 -10.26 0.78 10.86
N TYR A 46 -9.51 -0.26 11.20
CA TYR A 46 -8.76 -0.37 12.46
C TYR A 46 -7.28 -0.05 12.30
N PHE A 47 -6.84 0.41 11.13
CA PHE A 47 -5.47 0.86 10.86
C PHE A 47 -4.38 -0.17 11.20
N ARG A 48 -4.68 -1.48 11.16
CA ARG A 48 -3.72 -2.56 11.42
C ARG A 48 -2.55 -2.49 10.45
N TRP A 49 -2.81 -2.22 9.17
CA TRP A 49 -1.75 -2.02 8.18
C TRP A 49 -0.87 -0.82 8.51
N THR A 50 -1.46 0.32 8.86
CA THR A 50 -0.73 1.50 9.32
C THR A 50 0.16 1.16 10.52
N VAL A 51 -0.35 0.41 11.49
CA VAL A 51 0.43 -0.03 12.67
C VAL A 51 1.59 -0.94 12.26
N GLN A 52 1.39 -1.86 11.32
CA GLN A 52 2.46 -2.74 10.83
C GLN A 52 3.55 -1.94 10.11
N TYR A 53 3.19 -1.03 9.21
CA TYR A 53 4.14 -0.13 8.55
C TYR A 53 4.86 0.78 9.55
N SER A 54 4.15 1.31 10.56
CA SER A 54 4.76 2.12 11.62
C SER A 54 5.78 1.33 12.44
N LYS A 55 5.52 0.05 12.70
CA LYS A 55 6.47 -0.82 13.42
C LYS A 55 7.70 -1.11 12.56
N ALA A 56 7.50 -1.44 11.28
CA ALA A 56 8.60 -1.72 10.37
C ALA A 56 9.45 -0.46 10.08
N SER A 57 8.86 0.73 10.09
CA SER A 57 9.57 1.98 9.78
C SER A 57 10.36 2.60 10.94
N GLN A 58 10.27 2.04 12.17
CA GLN A 58 10.88 2.63 13.37
C GLN A 58 12.39 2.88 13.21
N ASN A 59 13.09 1.96 12.55
CA ASN A 59 14.54 2.04 12.34
C ASN A 59 14.96 2.92 11.15
N HIS A 60 14.01 3.45 10.38
CA HIS A 60 14.26 4.14 9.12
C HIS A 60 13.89 5.63 9.14
N SER A 61 13.51 6.15 10.32
CA SER A 61 13.11 7.55 10.52
C SER A 61 12.03 8.01 9.52
N MET A 62 11.07 7.13 9.21
CA MET A 62 9.94 7.47 8.35
C MET A 62 8.65 7.55 9.17
N ALA A 63 7.88 8.59 8.91
CA ALA A 63 6.56 8.78 9.50
C ALA A 63 5.49 8.12 8.63
N ILE A 64 4.56 7.41 9.27
CA ILE A 64 3.47 6.71 8.60
C ILE A 64 2.15 7.40 8.95
N SER A 65 1.30 7.63 7.95
CA SER A 65 -0.08 8.09 8.13
C SER A 65 -1.03 7.11 7.46
N GLY A 66 -2.20 6.90 8.05
CA GLY A 66 -3.16 5.90 7.61
C GLY A 66 -4.54 6.49 7.34
N VAL A 67 -5.14 6.11 6.21
CA VAL A 67 -6.51 6.46 5.85
C VAL A 67 -7.27 5.21 5.41
N SER A 68 -8.52 5.09 5.85
CA SER A 68 -9.40 4.03 5.36
C SER A 68 -10.14 4.52 4.12
N ILE A 69 -10.10 3.74 3.05
CA ILE A 69 -10.73 4.04 1.74
C ILE A 69 -11.83 3.03 1.41
N ASN A 70 -12.52 2.55 2.45
CA ASN A 70 -13.63 1.62 2.30
C ASN A 70 -14.86 2.34 1.69
N SER A 71 -15.56 1.67 0.76
CA SER A 71 -16.42 2.25 -0.29
C SER A 71 -17.71 2.96 0.14
N PHE A 72 -18.03 3.04 1.44
CA PHE A 72 -19.31 3.63 1.86
C PHE A 72 -19.30 5.17 1.86
N MET A 73 -18.16 5.79 2.17
CA MET A 73 -17.94 7.24 2.08
C MET A 73 -16.46 7.52 2.32
N ILE A 74 -15.74 7.98 1.30
CA ILE A 74 -14.31 8.32 1.42
C ILE A 74 -14.18 9.72 2.01
N ASP A 75 -13.39 9.85 3.07
CA ASP A 75 -13.05 11.15 3.65
C ASP A 75 -11.88 11.76 2.88
N TYR A 76 -12.20 12.52 1.83
CA TYR A 76 -11.20 13.16 0.98
C TYR A 76 -10.31 14.17 1.72
N ASN A 77 -10.80 14.81 2.79
CA ASN A 77 -9.97 15.69 3.62
C ASN A 77 -8.87 14.89 4.32
N ARG A 78 -9.18 13.66 4.77
CA ARG A 78 -8.17 12.77 5.36
C ARG A 78 -7.21 12.22 4.31
N VAL A 79 -7.70 11.85 3.13
CA VAL A 79 -6.86 11.44 1.99
C VAL A 79 -5.89 12.58 1.63
N GLU A 80 -6.40 13.79 1.46
CA GLU A 80 -5.60 14.98 1.17
C GLU A 80 -4.57 15.24 2.27
N ASN A 81 -4.94 15.20 3.55
CA ASN A 81 -3.99 15.38 4.66
C ASN A 81 -2.91 14.29 4.73
N CYS A 82 -3.23 13.08 4.29
CA CYS A 82 -2.29 11.97 4.23
C CYS A 82 -1.26 12.18 3.10
N LEU A 83 -1.70 12.72 1.96
CA LEU A 83 -0.88 12.95 0.77
C LEU A 83 -0.13 14.29 0.78
N ARG A 84 -0.73 15.36 1.32
CA ARG A 84 -0.17 16.72 1.32
C ARG A 84 0.75 16.94 2.51
N ARG A 85 2.02 16.54 2.35
CA ARG A 85 3.13 16.99 3.21
C ARG A 85 3.95 18.04 2.45
N LYS A 86 3.74 19.32 2.76
CA LYS A 86 4.34 20.47 2.04
C LYS A 86 5.87 20.47 1.94
N LEU A 87 6.57 19.71 2.79
CA LEU A 87 8.03 19.79 2.95
C LEU A 87 8.77 18.57 2.39
N HIS A 88 8.09 17.45 2.14
CA HIS A 88 8.75 16.20 1.76
C HIS A 88 7.90 15.38 0.80
N PRO A 89 8.51 14.69 -0.18
CA PRO A 89 7.80 13.74 -1.02
C PRO A 89 7.20 12.62 -0.16
N VAL A 90 6.00 12.18 -0.55
CA VAL A 90 5.22 11.17 0.17
C VAL A 90 5.19 9.88 -0.63
N GLY A 91 5.57 8.77 0.00
CA GLY A 91 5.35 7.43 -0.51
C GLY A 91 3.89 7.04 -0.33
N VAL A 92 3.30 6.36 -1.31
CA VAL A 92 1.89 6.00 -1.26
C VAL A 92 1.76 4.49 -1.37
N ILE A 93 1.01 3.91 -0.44
CA ILE A 93 0.61 2.51 -0.46
C ILE A 93 -0.91 2.50 -0.53
N VAL A 94 -1.44 1.85 -1.55
CA VAL A 94 -2.87 1.72 -1.76
C VAL A 94 -3.23 0.24 -1.87
N ASP A 95 -4.26 -0.16 -1.12
CA ASP A 95 -4.84 -1.50 -1.23
C ASP A 95 -5.79 -1.53 -2.42
N ALA A 96 -5.33 -2.13 -3.52
CA ALA A 96 -6.10 -2.24 -4.77
C ALA A 96 -7.40 -3.03 -4.64
N GLY A 97 -7.60 -3.79 -3.54
CA GLY A 97 -8.83 -4.53 -3.28
C GLY A 97 -9.97 -3.68 -2.73
N CYS A 98 -9.73 -2.41 -2.42
CA CYS A 98 -10.76 -1.56 -1.83
C CYS A 98 -11.67 -0.96 -2.87
N GLY A 99 -12.98 -0.97 -2.60
CA GLY A 99 -13.97 -0.38 -3.50
C GLY A 99 -13.79 1.12 -3.72
N GLY A 100 -13.11 1.84 -2.82
CA GLY A 100 -12.77 3.26 -3.00
C GLY A 100 -11.41 3.52 -3.65
N THR A 101 -10.73 2.51 -4.18
CA THR A 101 -9.38 2.70 -4.76
C THR A 101 -9.43 3.55 -6.02
N GLU A 102 -10.34 3.24 -6.93
CA GLU A 102 -10.48 3.97 -8.20
C GLU A 102 -10.76 5.45 -7.95
N ASP A 103 -11.75 5.75 -7.10
CA ASP A 103 -12.08 7.11 -6.67
C ASP A 103 -10.87 7.90 -6.11
N VAL A 104 -10.05 7.24 -5.29
CA VAL A 104 -8.84 7.87 -4.72
C VAL A 104 -7.77 8.06 -5.77
N MET A 105 -7.58 7.09 -6.66
CA MET A 105 -6.62 7.19 -7.78
C MET A 105 -7.00 8.31 -8.74
N ASP A 106 -8.29 8.51 -9.00
CA ASP A 106 -8.80 9.62 -9.79
C ASP A 106 -8.59 10.95 -9.08
N PHE A 107 -8.89 11.02 -7.77
CA PHE A 107 -8.67 12.23 -6.96
C PHE A 107 -7.21 12.71 -6.98
N VAL A 108 -6.24 11.79 -6.95
CA VAL A 108 -4.81 12.15 -6.94
C VAL A 108 -4.24 12.43 -8.33
N SER A 109 -4.96 12.12 -9.39
CA SER A 109 -4.54 12.35 -10.77
C SER A 109 -4.87 13.77 -11.27
N ILE A 110 -5.65 14.52 -10.49
CA ILE A 110 -6.06 15.92 -10.71
C ILE A 110 -5.01 16.88 -10.14
#